data_AF-A2D9N2-F1
#
_entry.id   AF-A2D9N2-F1
#
_cell.length_a   1.000
_cell.length_b   1.000
_cell.length_c   1.000
_cell.angle_alpha   90.00
_cell.angle_beta   90.00
_cell.angle_gamma   90.00
#
_symmetry.space_group_name_H-M   'P 1'
#
loop_
_entity.id
_entity.type
_entity.pdbx_description
1 polymer ?
#
loop_
_entity_poly.entity_id
_entity_poly.type
_entity_poly.pdbx_seq_one_letter_code
_entity_poly.pdbx_strand_id
1 'polypeptide(L)'
;MKNKKQNTTYFDIFGKVQTEVGVQEDSNTTEISPMQVRNFALSIFNVVSIPKWAKIEHSSLAKRVIFLYFNGIDLNRYNKYFDEISNFHSMKENGFPVTVLASLKGNRIVPPEQSLLGYAINPKELKCFSSFDEMLLSDHKLLDNGFPLPEDPNREDFQGKHRFEEFGIKPLTPEELSRFKCLPDHVDNANKVIALDCEMIETTSEDGAKHDELARLSVVNEKGEVIIDEYFKPIHPVSDLRTHVSGITQEHLDNAKLTSEDGVSALSAVADKETIIVGHGLENDFKALLLFHTKVVDTSLIYNNERGVTYPRKPKLSNLFQKYFKKEMRDQTKPHDSIDDARAALELSKFCLNHAVSNVPIPPKIPDMFSSLLKAVTSIDVLAHERMINFKDLDPRVHCILEDEDEPRKQKLMESVKNDSSEFVFAYFNGMSRCEVNEEEERKAAKFYNDVLGDVLSVMPKSSVLIVYSGGGSTRRISELKDIPAKNAEMNLCKQGLLWAKATPPEE
;
A
#
# COMPACT_ATOMS: atom_id res chain seq x y z
N MET A 1 -15.98 6.42 -83.13
CA MET A 1 -14.96 5.75 -82.30
C MET A 1 -13.70 6.61 -82.24
N LYS A 2 -13.43 7.23 -81.09
CA LYS A 2 -12.11 7.36 -80.42
C LYS A 2 -12.26 8.40 -79.30
N ASN A 3 -12.65 7.93 -78.12
CA ASN A 3 -12.53 8.70 -76.89
C ASN A 3 -11.05 8.98 -76.64
N LYS A 4 -10.64 10.25 -76.72
CA LYS A 4 -9.38 10.71 -76.14
C LYS A 4 -9.57 10.63 -74.61
N LYS A 5 -9.10 9.55 -74.00
CA LYS A 5 -8.84 9.52 -72.54
C LYS A 5 -7.82 10.62 -72.27
N GLN A 6 -8.25 11.71 -71.64
CA GLN A 6 -7.35 12.62 -70.95
C GLN A 6 -6.68 11.80 -69.85
N ASN A 7 -5.36 11.63 -69.94
CA ASN A 7 -4.55 11.18 -68.81
C ASN A 7 -4.56 12.32 -67.80
N THR A 8 -5.47 12.26 -66.83
CA THR A 8 -5.38 13.09 -65.64
C THR A 8 -4.30 12.49 -64.76
N THR A 9 -3.08 13.02 -64.88
CA THR A 9 -2.01 12.74 -63.94
C THR A 9 -2.40 13.39 -62.61
N TYR A 10 -2.82 12.58 -61.63
CA TYR A 10 -3.00 13.06 -60.26
C TYR A 10 -1.60 13.23 -59.67
N PHE A 11 -1.23 14.47 -59.38
CA PHE A 11 -0.06 14.76 -58.57
C PHE A 11 -0.51 14.68 -57.11
N ASP A 12 0.08 13.75 -56.35
CA ASP A 12 0.00 13.76 -54.90
C ASP A 12 0.74 15.01 -54.38
N ILE A 13 -0.01 16.09 -54.21
CA ILE A 13 0.47 17.38 -53.70
C ILE A 13 0.60 17.39 -52.18
N PHE A 14 0.25 16.30 -51.50
CA PHE A 14 0.43 16.08 -50.07
C PHE A 14 1.31 14.86 -49.88
N GLY A 15 2.62 14.99 -50.06
CA GLY A 15 3.55 13.87 -49.79
C GLY A 15 3.17 13.17 -48.47
N LYS A 16 3.10 11.82 -48.48
CA LYS A 16 2.59 10.94 -47.41
C LYS A 16 2.32 11.66 -46.06
N VAL A 17 1.13 12.25 -45.93
CA VAL A 17 0.68 12.95 -44.71
C VAL A 17 0.68 11.95 -43.55
N GLN A 18 1.46 12.20 -42.50
CA GLN A 18 1.58 11.31 -41.35
C GLN A 18 1.32 12.05 -40.04
N THR A 19 0.96 11.31 -38.99
CA THR A 19 0.95 11.87 -37.64
C THR A 19 2.36 12.31 -37.29
N GLU A 20 2.53 13.54 -36.83
CA GLU A 20 3.80 14.02 -36.28
C GLU A 20 3.62 14.41 -34.82
N VAL A 21 4.59 14.03 -34.00
CA VAL A 21 4.68 14.44 -32.59
C VAL A 21 5.99 15.16 -32.35
N GLY A 22 5.96 16.20 -31.53
CA GLY A 22 7.13 17.00 -31.21
C GLY A 22 6.92 17.93 -30.02
N VAL A 23 7.95 18.71 -29.73
CA VAL A 23 7.94 19.79 -28.74
C VAL A 23 7.77 21.13 -29.47
N GLN A 24 6.96 22.02 -28.92
CA GLN A 24 6.72 23.34 -29.48
C GLN A 24 7.94 24.26 -29.21
N GLU A 25 8.56 24.76 -30.29
CA GLU A 25 9.83 25.52 -30.25
C GLU A 25 9.78 26.78 -29.38
N ASP A 26 8.64 27.50 -29.37
CA ASP A 26 8.44 28.73 -28.57
C ASP A 26 7.96 28.47 -27.13
N SER A 27 7.90 27.21 -26.70
CA SER A 27 7.48 26.92 -25.33
C SER A 27 8.63 27.26 -24.38
N ASN A 28 8.44 28.28 -23.54
CA ASN A 28 9.34 28.60 -22.41
C ASN A 28 9.39 27.49 -21.33
N THR A 29 8.88 26.29 -21.62
CA THR A 29 8.68 25.21 -20.66
C THR A 29 9.83 24.23 -20.78
N THR A 30 10.85 24.37 -19.94
CA THR A 30 12.01 23.46 -19.92
C THR A 30 11.71 22.13 -19.22
N GLU A 31 10.61 22.04 -18.47
CA GLU A 31 10.27 20.90 -17.60
C GLU A 31 8.75 20.71 -17.55
N ILE A 32 8.29 19.45 -17.65
CA ILE A 32 6.86 19.09 -17.61
C ILE A 32 6.56 18.18 -16.42
N SER A 33 5.29 18.03 -16.05
CA SER A 33 4.84 17.11 -14.98
C SER A 33 4.32 15.77 -15.52
N PRO A 34 4.28 14.69 -14.73
CA PRO A 34 3.65 13.42 -15.14
C PRO A 34 2.18 13.60 -15.55
N MET A 35 1.46 14.56 -14.95
CA MET A 35 0.10 14.90 -15.36
C MET A 35 0.05 15.51 -16.77
N GLN A 36 1.07 16.27 -17.18
CA GLN A 36 1.18 16.76 -18.55
C GLN A 36 1.54 15.64 -19.53
N VAL A 37 2.31 14.63 -19.11
CA VAL A 37 2.54 13.40 -19.90
C VAL A 37 1.22 12.65 -20.12
N ARG A 38 0.39 12.50 -19.08
CA ARG A 38 -0.97 11.95 -19.20
C ARG A 38 -1.79 12.73 -20.22
N ASN A 39 -1.84 14.06 -20.09
CA ASN A 39 -2.63 14.90 -20.98
C ASN A 39 -2.13 14.84 -22.43
N PHE A 40 -0.81 14.68 -22.64
CA PHE A 40 -0.24 14.45 -23.97
C PHE A 40 -0.78 13.16 -24.58
N ALA A 41 -0.72 12.04 -23.85
CA ALA A 41 -1.28 10.76 -24.31
C ALA A 41 -2.80 10.85 -24.61
N LEU A 42 -3.57 11.52 -23.74
CA LEU A 42 -5.00 11.74 -23.94
C LEU A 42 -5.30 12.62 -25.17
N SER A 43 -4.45 13.60 -25.46
CA SER A 43 -4.65 14.52 -26.57
C SER A 43 -4.47 13.87 -27.95
N ILE A 44 -3.74 12.76 -28.04
CA ILE A 44 -3.62 11.98 -29.29
C ILE A 44 -5.00 11.48 -29.76
N PHE A 45 -5.85 11.07 -28.82
CA PHE A 45 -7.24 10.66 -29.09
C PHE A 45 -8.25 11.82 -29.00
N ASN A 46 -7.79 13.07 -28.97
CA ASN A 46 -8.62 14.27 -28.84
C ASN A 46 -9.53 14.28 -27.58
N VAL A 47 -9.17 13.53 -26.53
CA VAL A 47 -9.91 13.48 -25.25
C VAL A 47 -9.75 14.79 -24.47
N VAL A 48 -8.59 15.44 -24.61
CA VAL A 48 -8.24 16.74 -24.04
C VAL A 48 -7.51 17.59 -25.08
N SER A 49 -7.45 18.90 -24.86
CA SER A 49 -6.65 19.80 -25.70
C SER A 49 -5.15 19.45 -25.64
N ILE A 50 -4.46 19.57 -26.77
CA ILE A 50 -3.00 19.38 -26.87
C ILE A 50 -2.29 20.30 -25.85
N PRO A 51 -1.38 19.77 -25.00
CA PRO A 51 -0.61 20.59 -24.06
C PRO A 51 0.21 21.66 -24.78
N LYS A 52 0.32 22.87 -24.20
CA LYS A 52 1.04 24.00 -24.80
C LYS A 52 2.52 23.78 -25.14
N TRP A 53 3.15 22.77 -24.54
CA TRP A 53 4.54 22.41 -24.81
C TRP A 53 4.67 21.39 -25.95
N ALA A 54 3.58 20.72 -26.31
CA ALA A 54 3.56 19.62 -27.25
C ALA A 54 2.99 20.06 -28.59
N LYS A 55 3.49 19.46 -29.66
CA LYS A 55 2.99 19.56 -31.01
C LYS A 55 2.48 18.19 -31.44
N ILE A 56 1.24 18.13 -31.93
CA ILE A 56 0.67 16.95 -32.58
C ILE A 56 0.02 17.41 -33.88
N GLU A 57 0.56 16.98 -35.02
CA GLU A 57 -0.04 17.21 -36.33
C GLU A 57 -0.73 15.95 -36.83
N HIS A 58 -1.85 16.13 -37.52
CA HIS A 58 -2.64 15.03 -38.10
C HIS A 58 -3.04 13.94 -37.10
N SER A 59 -3.40 14.30 -35.85
CA SER A 59 -3.74 13.36 -34.78
C SER A 59 -4.82 12.34 -35.15
N SER A 60 -5.74 12.69 -36.06
CA SER A 60 -6.76 11.76 -36.59
C SER A 60 -6.21 10.55 -37.33
N LEU A 61 -4.93 10.59 -37.75
CA LEU A 61 -4.26 9.46 -38.38
C LEU A 61 -3.63 8.51 -37.35
N ALA A 62 -3.52 8.90 -36.08
CA ALA A 62 -3.12 8.00 -35.01
C ALA A 62 -4.32 7.14 -34.57
N LYS A 63 -4.26 5.84 -34.87
CA LYS A 63 -5.28 4.86 -34.45
C LYS A 63 -4.92 4.17 -33.14
N ARG A 64 -3.65 4.20 -32.76
CA ARG A 64 -3.14 3.43 -31.62
C ARG A 64 -2.07 4.19 -30.84
N VAL A 65 -2.02 3.99 -29.53
CA VAL A 65 -0.94 4.45 -28.66
C VAL A 65 -0.34 3.27 -27.89
N ILE A 66 0.97 3.14 -27.96
CA ILE A 66 1.75 2.21 -27.13
C ILE A 66 2.50 3.07 -26.11
N PHE A 67 2.14 2.92 -24.84
CA PHE A 67 2.72 3.66 -23.73
C PHE A 67 3.62 2.74 -22.91
N LEU A 68 4.93 2.91 -23.03
CA LEU A 68 5.92 2.20 -22.23
C LEU A 68 6.35 3.06 -21.05
N TYR A 69 6.17 2.55 -19.84
CA TYR A 69 6.64 3.17 -18.62
C TYR A 69 7.77 2.35 -18.00
N PHE A 70 9.01 2.85 -18.12
CA PHE A 70 10.23 2.29 -17.56
C PHE A 70 10.67 3.01 -16.28
N ASN A 71 10.17 2.64 -15.11
CA ASN A 71 10.47 3.34 -13.87
C ASN A 71 11.96 3.27 -13.50
N GLY A 72 12.60 4.44 -13.36
CA GLY A 72 13.88 4.59 -12.68
C GLY A 72 15.04 5.09 -13.54
N ILE A 73 14.85 5.32 -14.85
CA ILE A 73 15.84 6.02 -15.67
C ILE A 73 15.65 7.54 -15.52
N ASP A 74 16.33 8.12 -14.54
CA ASP A 74 16.50 9.58 -14.45
C ASP A 74 17.59 10.09 -15.42
N LEU A 75 17.80 11.41 -15.48
CA LEU A 75 18.80 12.01 -16.37
C LEU A 75 20.23 11.52 -16.09
N ASN A 76 20.56 11.28 -14.82
CA ASN A 76 21.89 10.78 -14.44
C ASN A 76 22.08 9.33 -14.91
N ARG A 77 21.10 8.46 -14.65
CA ARG A 77 21.14 7.06 -15.12
C ARG A 77 21.09 6.97 -16.64
N TYR A 78 20.34 7.84 -17.31
CA TYR A 78 20.33 7.94 -18.77
C TYR A 78 21.74 8.22 -19.33
N ASN A 79 22.46 9.17 -18.73
CA ASN A 79 23.83 9.47 -19.13
C ASN A 79 24.83 8.37 -18.72
N LYS A 80 24.65 7.78 -17.53
CA LYS A 80 25.52 6.73 -16.99
C LYS A 80 25.48 5.45 -17.82
N TYR A 81 24.27 5.04 -18.23
CA TYR A 81 24.03 3.80 -18.98
C TYR A 81 23.85 4.04 -20.48
N PHE A 82 24.38 5.17 -20.98
CA PHE A 82 24.16 5.60 -22.36
C PHE A 82 24.48 4.48 -23.36
N ASP A 83 25.57 3.74 -23.21
CA ASP A 83 25.90 2.67 -24.16
C ASP A 83 24.92 1.47 -24.12
N GLU A 84 24.32 1.19 -22.96
CA GLU A 84 23.34 0.11 -22.80
C GLU A 84 21.94 0.42 -23.33
N ILE A 85 21.56 1.70 -23.41
CA ILE A 85 20.21 2.14 -23.79
C ILE A 85 20.17 2.78 -25.18
N SER A 86 20.90 2.22 -26.14
CA SER A 86 21.04 2.74 -27.51
C SER A 86 19.71 2.99 -28.25
N ASN A 87 18.67 2.21 -28.00
CA ASN A 87 17.33 2.39 -28.58
C ASN A 87 16.61 3.65 -28.07
N PHE A 88 16.93 4.13 -26.86
CA PHE A 88 16.38 5.40 -26.37
C PHE A 88 16.98 6.59 -27.12
N HIS A 89 18.19 6.46 -27.63
CA HIS A 89 18.93 7.55 -28.28
C HIS A 89 18.53 7.68 -29.74
N SER A 90 18.18 6.56 -30.37
CA SER A 90 17.66 6.54 -31.73
C SER A 90 16.28 7.20 -31.85
N MET A 91 15.60 7.45 -30.73
CA MET A 91 14.32 8.18 -30.66
C MET A 91 14.46 9.70 -30.46
N LYS A 92 15.66 10.27 -30.64
CA LYS A 92 15.89 11.73 -30.54
C LYS A 92 15.42 12.44 -31.81
N GLU A 93 14.16 12.85 -31.81
CA GLU A 93 13.55 13.59 -32.91
C GLU A 93 12.62 14.69 -32.35
N ASN A 94 12.45 15.79 -33.08
CA ASN A 94 11.44 16.83 -32.81
C ASN A 94 11.41 17.36 -31.37
N GLY A 95 12.56 17.52 -30.72
CA GLY A 95 12.69 18.06 -29.36
C GLY A 95 12.58 17.03 -28.22
N PHE A 96 12.45 15.74 -28.52
CA PHE A 96 12.52 14.67 -27.51
C PHE A 96 13.97 14.16 -27.32
N PRO A 97 14.34 13.68 -26.11
CA PRO A 97 13.50 13.59 -24.91
C PRO A 97 13.30 14.92 -24.17
N VAL A 98 12.19 15.00 -23.44
CA VAL A 98 11.85 16.11 -22.53
C VAL A 98 12.01 15.67 -21.07
N THR A 99 12.52 16.56 -20.22
CA THR A 99 12.60 16.33 -18.77
C THR A 99 11.22 16.44 -18.12
N VAL A 100 10.88 15.40 -17.34
CA VAL A 100 9.63 15.32 -16.58
C VAL A 100 9.94 15.37 -15.08
N LEU A 101 9.38 16.33 -14.36
CA LEU A 101 9.53 16.47 -12.92
C LEU A 101 8.30 16.00 -12.16
N ALA A 102 8.52 15.03 -11.27
CA ALA A 102 7.49 14.55 -10.35
C ALA A 102 6.96 15.69 -9.46
N SER A 103 5.65 15.68 -9.21
CA SER A 103 5.01 16.70 -8.39
C SER A 103 5.40 16.58 -6.92
N LEU A 104 5.35 17.69 -6.19
CA LEU A 104 5.54 17.72 -4.74
C LEU A 104 4.21 17.97 -4.03
N LYS A 105 3.98 17.22 -2.94
CA LYS A 105 2.88 17.48 -1.98
C LYS A 105 3.50 17.80 -0.63
N GLY A 106 3.63 19.10 -0.33
CA GLY A 106 4.53 19.58 0.73
C GLY A 106 5.97 19.25 0.37
N ASN A 107 6.74 18.66 1.29
CA ASN A 107 8.14 18.26 1.05
C ASN A 107 8.29 16.81 0.55
N ARG A 108 7.21 16.19 0.07
CA ARG A 108 7.21 14.79 -0.39
C ARG A 108 7.02 14.72 -1.89
N ILE A 109 7.83 13.88 -2.53
CA ILE A 109 7.64 13.49 -3.93
C ILE A 109 6.36 12.66 -4.02
N VAL A 110 5.45 13.06 -4.91
CA VAL A 110 4.34 12.22 -5.32
C VAL A 110 4.88 11.21 -6.33
N PRO A 111 4.72 9.89 -6.11
CA PRO A 111 5.17 8.89 -7.06
C PRO A 111 4.63 9.21 -8.47
N PRO A 112 5.49 9.24 -9.49
CA PRO A 112 5.10 9.71 -10.83
C PRO A 112 3.91 8.94 -11.41
N GLU A 113 3.85 7.63 -11.17
CA GLU A 113 2.75 6.75 -11.56
C GLU A 113 1.39 7.24 -11.05
N GLN A 114 1.32 7.80 -9.84
CA GLN A 114 0.05 8.30 -9.28
C GLN A 114 -0.46 9.52 -10.04
N SER A 115 0.45 10.41 -10.39
CA SER A 115 0.13 11.63 -11.15
C SER A 115 -0.15 11.31 -12.63
N LEU A 116 0.58 10.36 -13.20
CA LEU A 116 0.42 9.88 -14.57
C LEU A 116 -0.93 9.18 -14.77
N LEU A 117 -1.30 8.27 -13.87
CA LEU A 117 -2.55 7.52 -14.01
C LEU A 117 -3.74 8.28 -13.44
N GLY A 118 -3.51 9.29 -12.60
CA GLY A 118 -4.55 9.93 -11.79
C GLY A 118 -5.16 8.94 -10.80
N TYR A 119 -4.31 8.13 -10.18
CA TYR A 119 -4.73 7.06 -9.29
C TYR A 119 -3.82 7.01 -8.06
N ALA A 120 -4.42 6.98 -6.87
CA ALA A 120 -3.66 6.74 -5.65
C ALA A 120 -3.52 5.24 -5.43
N ILE A 121 -2.29 4.74 -5.34
CA ILE A 121 -2.03 3.33 -5.01
C ILE A 121 -2.47 3.10 -3.57
N ASN A 122 -3.33 2.09 -3.35
CA ASN A 122 -3.98 1.78 -2.06
C ASN A 122 -4.68 3.01 -1.45
N PRO A 123 -5.72 3.52 -2.12
CA PRO A 123 -6.46 4.65 -1.60
C PRO A 123 -7.10 4.24 -0.27
N LYS A 124 -6.83 5.03 0.77
CA LYS A 124 -7.40 4.86 2.10
C LYS A 124 -8.28 6.04 2.38
N GLU A 125 -9.53 5.79 2.74
CA GLU A 125 -10.40 6.82 3.31
C GLU A 125 -10.50 6.65 4.81
N LEU A 126 -10.70 7.78 5.49
CA LEU A 126 -11.02 7.74 6.90
C LEU A 126 -12.50 7.35 7.03
N LYS A 127 -12.75 6.25 7.74
CA LYS A 127 -14.09 5.76 8.05
C LYS A 127 -14.50 6.17 9.46
N CYS A 128 -15.73 6.66 9.56
CA CYS A 128 -16.47 6.78 10.82
C CYS A 128 -17.25 5.48 11.03
N PHE A 129 -17.19 4.88 12.21
CA PHE A 129 -17.95 3.68 12.52
C PHE A 129 -19.33 4.06 13.06
N SER A 130 -20.33 3.23 12.79
CA SER A 130 -21.70 3.41 13.25
C SER A 130 -22.01 2.67 14.55
N SER A 131 -21.22 1.64 14.88
CA SER A 131 -21.35 0.86 16.13
C SER A 131 -20.02 0.16 16.49
N PHE A 132 -19.96 -0.43 17.70
CA PHE A 132 -18.86 -1.30 18.09
C PHE A 132 -18.80 -2.59 17.24
N ASP A 133 -19.94 -3.14 16.82
CA ASP A 133 -19.98 -4.31 15.93
C ASP A 133 -19.24 -4.07 14.61
N GLU A 134 -19.32 -2.86 14.07
CA GLU A 134 -18.62 -2.49 12.84
C GLU A 134 -17.10 -2.36 13.03
N MET A 135 -16.64 -2.23 14.28
CA MET A 135 -15.22 -2.16 14.64
C MET A 135 -14.60 -3.54 14.87
N LEU A 136 -15.41 -4.61 14.90
CA LEU A 136 -14.92 -5.96 15.16
C LEU A 136 -13.84 -6.37 14.16
N LEU A 137 -12.78 -6.96 14.69
CA LEU A 137 -11.73 -7.56 13.87
C LEU A 137 -12.28 -8.81 13.17
N SER A 138 -11.91 -8.99 11.90
CA SER A 138 -12.11 -10.25 11.21
C SER A 138 -11.13 -11.31 11.71
N ASP A 139 -11.47 -12.59 11.55
CA ASP A 139 -10.60 -13.71 11.90
C ASP A 139 -9.20 -13.58 11.28
N HIS A 140 -9.15 -13.18 10.01
CA HIS A 140 -7.89 -12.85 9.33
C HIS A 140 -7.06 -11.81 10.10
N LYS A 141 -7.68 -10.72 10.57
CA LYS A 141 -6.95 -9.68 11.33
C LYS A 141 -6.51 -10.16 12.70
N LEU A 142 -7.33 -10.98 13.37
CA LEU A 142 -6.96 -11.60 14.64
C LEU A 142 -5.72 -12.49 14.46
N LEU A 143 -5.72 -13.36 13.45
CA LEU A 143 -4.59 -14.24 13.11
C LEU A 143 -3.33 -13.46 12.75
N ASP A 144 -3.44 -12.50 11.82
CA ASP A 144 -2.32 -11.66 11.41
C ASP A 144 -1.67 -10.99 12.61
N ASN A 145 -2.46 -10.58 13.61
CA ASN A 145 -1.95 -9.89 14.80
C ASN A 145 -1.61 -10.82 15.97
N GLY A 146 -1.63 -12.15 15.75
CA GLY A 146 -1.18 -13.13 16.73
C GLY A 146 -2.11 -13.30 17.92
N PHE A 147 -3.41 -13.03 17.75
CA PHE A 147 -4.42 -13.37 18.76
C PHE A 147 -4.54 -14.90 18.88
N PRO A 148 -4.70 -15.42 20.11
CA PRO A 148 -5.02 -16.83 20.32
C PRO A 148 -6.40 -17.13 19.73
N LEU A 149 -6.48 -18.14 18.87
CA LEU A 149 -7.72 -18.59 18.27
C LEU A 149 -7.78 -20.12 18.30
N PRO A 150 -8.97 -20.71 18.49
CA PRO A 150 -9.12 -22.16 18.37
C PRO A 150 -8.75 -22.62 16.96
N GLU A 151 -8.32 -23.88 16.83
CA GLU A 151 -8.12 -24.51 15.53
C GLU A 151 -9.44 -24.54 14.76
N ASP A 152 -9.40 -24.09 13.51
CA ASP A 152 -10.53 -24.15 12.60
C ASP A 152 -10.05 -24.68 11.25
N PRO A 153 -10.44 -25.90 10.86
CA PRO A 153 -10.03 -26.51 9.60
C PRO A 153 -10.61 -25.84 8.36
N ASN A 154 -11.62 -24.97 8.51
CA ASN A 154 -12.23 -24.23 7.39
C ASN A 154 -11.69 -22.79 7.25
N ARG A 155 -10.74 -22.40 8.11
CA ARG A 155 -10.14 -21.08 8.10
C ARG A 155 -9.29 -20.91 6.83
N GLU A 156 -9.53 -19.83 6.09
CA GLU A 156 -8.74 -19.51 4.91
C GLU A 156 -7.27 -19.26 5.29
N ASP A 157 -6.36 -19.86 4.52
CA ASP A 157 -4.93 -19.64 4.67
C ASP A 157 -4.57 -18.18 4.36
N PHE A 158 -3.83 -17.55 5.27
CA PHE A 158 -3.28 -16.23 5.06
C PHE A 158 -2.20 -16.26 3.98
N GLN A 159 -2.38 -15.50 2.91
CA GLN A 159 -1.36 -15.36 1.86
C GLN A 159 -0.38 -14.24 2.22
N GLY A 160 0.75 -14.62 2.83
CA GLY A 160 1.84 -13.69 3.14
C GLY A 160 2.62 -14.10 4.39
N LYS A 161 3.54 -13.23 4.83
CA LYS A 161 4.18 -13.37 6.15
C LYS A 161 3.31 -12.73 7.22
N HIS A 162 2.90 -13.52 8.21
CA HIS A 162 2.15 -12.98 9.33
C HIS A 162 2.99 -11.99 10.14
N ARG A 163 2.34 -11.07 10.84
CA ARG A 163 3.02 -10.10 11.70
C ARG A 163 3.93 -10.76 12.74
N PHE A 164 3.49 -11.87 13.32
CA PHE A 164 4.27 -12.61 14.33
C PHE A 164 5.58 -13.17 13.76
N GLU A 165 5.60 -13.56 12.47
CA GLU A 165 6.80 -14.05 11.80
C GLU A 165 7.86 -12.95 11.66
N GLU A 166 7.44 -11.70 11.41
CA GLU A 166 8.39 -10.59 11.31
C GLU A 166 9.10 -10.30 12.65
N PHE A 167 8.41 -10.55 13.76
CA PHE A 167 8.97 -10.38 15.10
C PHE A 167 9.68 -11.64 15.61
N GLY A 168 9.74 -12.72 14.82
CA GLY A 168 10.31 -14.00 15.24
C GLY A 168 9.52 -14.64 16.41
N ILE A 169 8.26 -14.28 16.57
CA ILE A 169 7.37 -14.85 17.58
C ILE A 169 6.94 -16.22 17.09
N LYS A 170 7.19 -17.25 17.91
CA LYS A 170 6.78 -18.62 17.59
C LYS A 170 5.27 -18.79 17.83
N PRO A 171 4.56 -19.55 16.99
CA PRO A 171 3.20 -19.97 17.29
C PRO A 171 3.14 -20.75 18.60
N LEU A 172 2.00 -20.67 19.28
CA LEU A 172 1.72 -21.49 20.45
C LEU A 172 1.65 -22.97 20.05
N THR A 173 2.19 -23.83 20.90
CA THR A 173 2.09 -25.28 20.79
C THR A 173 0.68 -25.78 21.14
N PRO A 174 0.27 -26.98 20.69
CA PRO A 174 -1.02 -27.56 21.09
C PRO A 174 -1.18 -27.70 22.61
N GLU A 175 -0.08 -27.95 23.33
CA GLU A 175 -0.07 -28.02 24.79
C GLU A 175 -0.35 -26.66 25.42
N GLU A 176 0.29 -25.59 24.94
CA GLU A 176 -0.01 -24.22 25.39
C GLU A 176 -1.45 -23.82 25.07
N LEU A 177 -1.94 -24.13 23.87
CA LEU A 177 -3.32 -23.86 23.45
C LEU A 177 -4.35 -24.61 24.31
N SER A 178 -4.01 -25.78 24.85
CA SER A 178 -4.93 -26.55 25.72
C SER A 178 -5.28 -25.84 27.04
N ARG A 179 -4.45 -24.86 27.44
CA ARG A 179 -4.68 -24.05 28.65
C ARG A 179 -5.66 -22.91 28.42
N PHE A 180 -5.89 -22.53 27.17
CA PHE A 180 -6.79 -21.44 26.81
C PHE A 180 -8.26 -21.87 26.96
N LYS A 181 -9.08 -20.95 27.46
CA LYS A 181 -10.49 -21.17 27.76
C LYS A 181 -11.34 -20.16 26.98
N CYS A 182 -12.55 -20.59 26.59
CA CYS A 182 -13.56 -19.67 26.07
C CYS A 182 -14.37 -19.08 27.22
N LEU A 183 -14.94 -17.90 27.00
CA LEU A 183 -16.04 -17.41 27.85
C LEU A 183 -17.27 -18.31 27.68
N PRO A 184 -18.12 -18.42 28.72
CA PRO A 184 -19.37 -19.17 28.66
C PRO A 184 -20.31 -18.64 27.57
N ASP A 185 -21.22 -19.51 27.11
CA ASP A 185 -22.21 -19.17 26.08
C ASP A 185 -23.18 -18.06 26.51
N HIS A 186 -23.51 -18.00 27.80
CA HIS A 186 -24.45 -17.05 28.38
C HIS A 186 -24.08 -16.79 29.83
N VAL A 187 -24.10 -15.51 30.22
CA VAL A 187 -23.98 -15.07 31.62
C VAL A 187 -25.11 -14.10 31.91
N ASP A 188 -25.81 -14.33 33.02
CA ASP A 188 -26.88 -13.42 33.43
C ASP A 188 -26.31 -12.04 33.75
N ASN A 189 -26.84 -11.01 33.08
CA ASN A 189 -26.36 -9.62 33.14
C ASN A 189 -24.94 -9.40 32.58
N ALA A 190 -24.50 -10.23 31.63
CA ALA A 190 -23.31 -9.94 30.85
C ALA A 190 -23.36 -8.52 30.25
N ASN A 191 -22.22 -7.84 30.25
CA ASN A 191 -22.09 -6.54 29.62
C ASN A 191 -21.98 -6.72 28.11
N LYS A 192 -22.67 -5.89 27.33
CA LYS A 192 -22.53 -5.93 25.86
C LYS A 192 -21.14 -5.51 25.38
N VAL A 193 -20.57 -4.50 26.06
CA VAL A 193 -19.27 -3.93 25.76
C VAL A 193 -18.53 -3.74 27.08
N ILE A 194 -17.30 -4.23 27.13
CA ILE A 194 -16.33 -3.97 28.19
C ILE A 194 -15.03 -3.48 27.58
N ALA A 195 -14.23 -2.75 28.37
CA ALA A 195 -12.83 -2.53 28.05
C ALA A 195 -11.96 -3.14 29.13
N LEU A 196 -10.85 -3.75 28.73
CA LEU A 196 -9.90 -4.34 29.66
C LEU A 196 -8.47 -4.01 29.29
N ASP A 197 -7.61 -4.12 30.29
CA ASP A 197 -6.17 -4.06 30.19
C ASP A 197 -5.57 -4.92 31.31
N CYS A 198 -4.46 -5.58 31.01
CA CYS A 198 -3.72 -6.42 31.94
C CYS A 198 -2.36 -5.82 32.26
N GLU A 199 -1.95 -5.92 33.52
CA GLU A 199 -0.54 -5.80 33.88
C GLU A 199 0.08 -7.18 33.97
N MET A 200 1.24 -7.35 33.32
CA MET A 200 1.99 -8.61 33.26
C MET A 200 3.35 -8.48 33.93
N ILE A 201 3.80 -9.59 34.49
CA ILE A 201 5.15 -9.78 35.04
C ILE A 201 5.91 -10.83 34.24
N GLU A 202 7.23 -10.83 34.37
CA GLU A 202 8.07 -11.87 33.77
C GLU A 202 8.17 -13.07 34.71
N THR A 203 7.88 -14.25 34.20
CA THR A 203 8.08 -15.53 34.87
C THR A 203 8.97 -16.44 34.04
N THR A 204 9.51 -17.47 34.68
CA THR A 204 10.38 -18.45 34.02
C THR A 204 9.80 -19.85 34.15
N SER A 205 9.62 -20.55 33.03
CA SER A 205 9.18 -21.95 33.00
C SER A 205 10.31 -22.92 33.40
N GLU A 206 9.97 -24.19 33.66
CA GLU A 206 10.92 -25.21 34.11
C GLU A 206 12.09 -25.45 33.13
N ASP A 207 11.86 -25.25 31.83
CA ASP A 207 12.86 -25.34 30.77
C ASP A 207 13.75 -24.08 30.64
N GLY A 208 13.52 -23.07 31.48
CA GLY A 208 14.27 -21.81 31.51
C GLY A 208 13.78 -20.75 30.53
N ALA A 209 12.68 -20.98 29.79
CA ALA A 209 12.08 -19.95 28.94
C ALA A 209 11.36 -18.86 29.77
N LYS A 210 11.39 -17.63 29.26
CA LYS A 210 10.76 -16.47 29.90
C LYS A 210 9.40 -16.19 29.28
N HIS A 211 8.40 -15.89 30.10
CA HIS A 211 7.02 -15.66 29.69
C HIS A 211 6.44 -14.43 30.38
N ASP A 212 5.45 -13.82 29.73
CA ASP A 212 4.62 -12.79 30.35
C ASP A 212 3.42 -13.47 31.01
N GLU A 213 3.22 -13.22 32.30
CA GLU A 213 2.16 -13.83 33.09
C GLU A 213 1.28 -12.76 33.76
N LEU A 214 -0.03 -13.01 33.81
CA LEU A 214 -1.02 -12.09 34.37
C LEU A 214 -0.74 -11.80 35.85
N ALA A 215 -0.70 -10.52 36.21
CA ALA A 215 -0.55 -10.05 37.58
C ALA A 215 -1.69 -9.13 38.04
N ARG A 216 -2.33 -8.37 37.13
CA ARG A 216 -3.54 -7.59 37.41
C ARG A 216 -4.44 -7.58 36.17
N LEU A 217 -5.75 -7.73 36.38
CA LEU A 217 -6.77 -7.50 35.36
C LEU A 217 -7.66 -6.36 35.83
N SER A 218 -7.79 -5.32 35.01
CA SER A 218 -8.79 -4.28 35.21
C SER A 218 -9.79 -4.29 34.06
N VAL A 219 -11.08 -4.27 34.39
CA VAL A 219 -12.18 -4.23 33.44
C VAL A 219 -13.11 -3.08 33.79
N VAL A 220 -13.46 -2.28 32.79
CA VAL A 220 -14.48 -1.24 32.89
C VAL A 220 -15.67 -1.55 31.99
N ASN A 221 -16.87 -1.20 32.44
CA ASN A 221 -18.07 -1.30 31.61
C ASN A 221 -18.11 -0.20 30.54
N GLU A 222 -19.13 -0.21 29.68
CA GLU A 222 -19.30 0.81 28.65
C GLU A 222 -19.35 2.25 29.21
N LYS A 223 -19.71 2.49 30.47
CA LYS A 223 -19.69 3.83 31.08
C LYS A 223 -18.31 4.25 31.61
N GLY A 224 -17.32 3.35 31.60
CA GLY A 224 -16.00 3.57 32.21
C GLY A 224 -15.96 3.31 33.72
N GLU A 225 -17.01 2.71 34.27
CA GLU A 225 -17.07 2.28 35.68
C GLU A 225 -16.30 0.97 35.83
N VAL A 226 -15.47 0.89 36.87
CA VAL A 226 -14.66 -0.31 37.17
C VAL A 226 -15.59 -1.42 37.65
N ILE A 227 -15.55 -2.55 36.97
CA ILE A 227 -16.35 -3.74 37.29
C ILE A 227 -15.50 -4.94 37.71
N ILE A 228 -14.22 -4.97 37.32
CA ILE A 228 -13.20 -5.90 37.84
C ILE A 228 -11.92 -5.10 38.05
N ASP A 229 -11.27 -5.29 39.20
CA ASP A 229 -9.89 -4.84 39.44
C ASP A 229 -9.24 -5.82 40.41
N GLU A 230 -8.62 -6.86 39.86
CA GLU A 230 -8.14 -8.01 40.63
C GLU A 230 -6.66 -8.25 40.38
N TYR A 231 -5.94 -8.63 41.44
CA TYR A 231 -4.55 -9.09 41.37
C TYR A 231 -4.50 -10.62 41.34
N PHE A 232 -3.52 -11.15 40.60
CA PHE A 232 -3.36 -12.58 40.36
C PHE A 232 -2.00 -13.06 40.81
N LYS A 233 -1.98 -14.22 41.44
CA LYS A 233 -0.76 -14.91 41.85
C LYS A 233 -0.19 -15.68 40.65
N PRO A 234 1.09 -15.47 40.29
CA PRO A 234 1.72 -16.25 39.24
C PRO A 234 1.87 -17.72 39.68
N ILE A 235 1.76 -18.62 38.70
CA ILE A 235 1.96 -20.06 38.85
C ILE A 235 3.44 -20.38 38.71
N HIS A 236 4.14 -19.65 37.83
CA HIS A 236 5.57 -19.86 37.61
C HIS A 236 6.42 -18.93 38.49
N PRO A 237 7.68 -19.32 38.78
CA PRO A 237 8.62 -18.46 39.48
C PRO A 237 8.79 -17.09 38.79
N VAL A 238 8.60 -16.01 39.55
CA VAL A 238 8.78 -14.64 39.08
C VAL A 238 10.27 -14.37 38.88
N SER A 239 10.62 -13.88 37.70
CA SER A 239 11.99 -13.45 37.36
C SER A 239 12.14 -11.94 37.28
N ASP A 240 11.09 -11.21 36.92
CA ASP A 240 11.03 -9.74 36.97
C ASP A 240 9.59 -9.24 37.18
N LEU A 241 9.34 -8.45 38.23
CA LEU A 241 8.03 -7.83 38.48
C LEU A 241 7.70 -6.70 37.50
N ARG A 242 8.71 -6.17 36.81
CA ARG A 242 8.60 -5.02 35.90
C ARG A 242 7.91 -3.82 36.54
N THR A 243 8.04 -3.62 37.85
CA THR A 243 7.32 -2.62 38.64
C THR A 243 7.40 -1.20 38.08
N HIS A 244 8.51 -0.85 37.44
CA HIS A 244 8.71 0.45 36.79
C HIS A 244 7.77 0.69 35.61
N VAL A 245 7.29 -0.39 34.96
CA VAL A 245 6.26 -0.36 33.93
C VAL A 245 4.91 -0.73 34.51
N SER A 246 4.80 -1.85 35.22
CA SER A 246 3.50 -2.45 35.58
C SER A 246 2.89 -1.94 36.89
N GLY A 247 3.68 -1.26 37.73
CA GLY A 247 3.26 -0.90 39.08
C GLY A 247 3.06 -2.10 40.04
N ILE A 248 3.32 -3.33 39.58
CA ILE A 248 3.14 -4.54 40.39
C ILE A 248 4.25 -4.67 41.42
N THR A 249 3.87 -4.92 42.68
CA THR A 249 4.77 -5.17 43.81
C THR A 249 4.59 -6.59 44.32
N GLN A 250 5.58 -7.10 45.06
CA GLN A 250 5.47 -8.42 45.70
C GLN A 250 4.27 -8.50 46.66
N GLU A 251 3.96 -7.40 47.36
CA GLU A 251 2.81 -7.33 48.26
C GLU A 251 1.47 -7.50 47.51
N HIS A 252 1.36 -7.00 46.28
CA HIS A 252 0.18 -7.24 45.45
C HIS A 252 0.01 -8.74 45.15
N LEU A 253 1.10 -9.44 44.81
CA LEU A 253 1.07 -10.86 44.49
C LEU A 253 0.80 -11.73 45.73
N ASP A 254 1.37 -11.37 46.88
CA ASP A 254 1.21 -12.14 48.12
C ASP A 254 -0.24 -12.06 48.66
N ASN A 255 -0.92 -10.94 48.41
CA ASN A 255 -2.32 -10.72 48.79
C ASN A 255 -3.34 -11.19 47.74
N ALA A 256 -2.89 -11.55 46.54
CA ALA A 256 -3.76 -12.05 45.48
C ALA A 256 -4.42 -13.38 45.88
N LYS A 257 -5.73 -13.48 45.62
CA LYS A 257 -6.54 -14.67 45.96
C LYS A 257 -6.71 -15.62 44.79
N LEU A 258 -6.61 -15.11 43.57
CA LEU A 258 -6.74 -15.83 42.32
C LEU A 258 -5.36 -16.12 41.75
N THR A 259 -5.25 -17.17 40.94
CA THR A 259 -4.04 -17.49 40.17
C THR A 259 -4.15 -16.95 38.76
N SER A 260 -3.03 -16.75 38.07
CA SER A 260 -3.01 -16.30 36.67
C SER A 260 -3.90 -17.17 35.74
N GLU A 261 -4.15 -18.44 36.05
CA GLU A 261 -5.07 -19.32 35.29
C GLU A 261 -6.57 -19.10 35.54
N ASP A 262 -6.92 -18.27 36.53
CA ASP A 262 -8.29 -17.90 36.86
C ASP A 262 -8.78 -16.66 36.09
N GLY A 263 -7.98 -16.11 35.18
CA GLY A 263 -8.31 -14.90 34.41
C GLY A 263 -9.65 -14.99 33.67
N VAL A 264 -9.88 -16.06 32.90
CA VAL A 264 -11.18 -16.28 32.22
C VAL A 264 -12.33 -16.49 33.22
N SER A 265 -12.08 -17.19 34.32
CA SER A 265 -13.09 -17.39 35.37
C SER A 265 -13.53 -16.07 36.00
N ALA A 266 -12.58 -15.17 36.28
CA ALA A 266 -12.86 -13.82 36.78
C ALA A 266 -13.65 -13.01 35.74
N LEU A 267 -13.22 -13.04 34.48
CA LEU A 267 -13.88 -12.32 33.39
C LEU A 267 -15.32 -12.82 33.13
N SER A 268 -15.56 -14.13 33.33
CA SER A 268 -16.88 -14.76 33.18
C SER A 268 -17.93 -14.25 34.18
N ALA A 269 -17.53 -13.51 35.22
CA ALA A 269 -18.47 -12.86 36.12
C ALA A 269 -19.24 -11.70 35.46
N VAL A 270 -18.71 -11.14 34.37
CA VAL A 270 -19.24 -9.92 33.73
C VAL A 270 -19.35 -10.01 32.21
N ALA A 271 -18.86 -11.10 31.61
CA ALA A 271 -18.76 -11.28 30.16
C ALA A 271 -19.09 -12.72 29.73
N ASP A 272 -19.65 -12.84 28.53
CA ASP A 272 -19.92 -14.06 27.81
C ASP A 272 -19.30 -14.02 26.39
N LYS A 273 -19.51 -15.06 25.58
CA LYS A 273 -18.96 -15.12 24.22
C LYS A 273 -19.42 -14.01 23.26
N GLU A 274 -20.54 -13.35 23.54
CA GLU A 274 -21.07 -12.28 22.68
C GLU A 274 -20.64 -10.88 23.17
N THR A 275 -20.01 -10.80 24.34
CA THR A 275 -19.49 -9.57 24.91
C THR A 275 -18.36 -9.00 24.04
N ILE A 276 -18.50 -7.76 23.58
CA ILE A 276 -17.44 -7.08 22.83
C ILE A 276 -16.36 -6.60 23.79
N ILE A 277 -15.12 -7.04 23.56
CA ILE A 277 -13.95 -6.67 24.38
C ILE A 277 -13.15 -5.59 23.64
N VAL A 278 -13.03 -4.44 24.28
CA VAL A 278 -12.29 -3.27 23.79
C VAL A 278 -10.94 -3.17 24.51
N GLY A 279 -9.88 -2.78 23.79
CA GLY A 279 -8.56 -2.57 24.41
C GLY A 279 -7.52 -2.03 23.45
N HIS A 280 -6.24 -2.18 23.79
CA HIS A 280 -5.11 -1.69 23.00
C HIS A 280 -3.96 -2.69 22.94
N GLY A 281 -3.83 -3.42 21.83
CA GLY A 281 -2.83 -4.49 21.71
C GLY A 281 -3.23 -5.75 22.46
N LEU A 282 -4.53 -6.09 22.40
CA LEU A 282 -5.19 -7.13 23.20
C LEU A 282 -4.65 -8.54 22.97
N GLU A 283 -3.83 -8.76 21.92
CA GLU A 283 -3.22 -10.06 21.70
C GLU A 283 -2.34 -10.52 22.87
N ASN A 284 -1.75 -9.58 23.62
CA ASN A 284 -0.91 -9.90 24.78
C ASN A 284 -1.77 -10.17 26.01
N ASP A 285 -2.79 -9.34 26.24
CA ASP A 285 -3.78 -9.52 27.30
C ASP A 285 -4.48 -10.87 27.18
N PHE A 286 -4.87 -11.28 25.97
CA PHE A 286 -5.57 -12.54 25.74
C PHE A 286 -4.67 -13.75 25.97
N LYS A 287 -3.37 -13.62 25.67
CA LYS A 287 -2.37 -14.65 26.03
C LYS A 287 -2.18 -14.74 27.54
N ALA A 288 -2.06 -13.61 28.23
CA ALA A 288 -1.90 -13.57 29.68
C ALA A 288 -3.15 -14.12 30.41
N LEU A 289 -4.35 -13.82 29.89
CA LEU A 289 -5.62 -14.32 30.40
C LEU A 289 -5.91 -15.78 30.04
N LEU A 290 -5.15 -16.36 29.11
CA LEU A 290 -5.45 -17.66 28.49
C LEU A 290 -6.87 -17.69 27.89
N LEU A 291 -7.23 -16.65 27.14
CA LEU A 291 -8.58 -16.43 26.62
C LEU A 291 -8.67 -16.69 25.11
N PHE A 292 -9.65 -17.49 24.69
CA PHE A 292 -10.15 -17.51 23.33
C PHE A 292 -11.40 -16.64 23.21
N HIS A 293 -11.34 -15.62 22.34
CA HIS A 293 -12.47 -14.74 22.07
C HIS A 293 -12.34 -14.02 20.72
N THR A 294 -13.46 -13.85 20.00
CA THR A 294 -13.47 -13.28 18.64
C THR A 294 -14.14 -11.92 18.54
N LYS A 295 -14.95 -11.51 19.53
CA LYS A 295 -15.61 -10.20 19.54
C LYS A 295 -14.67 -9.12 20.08
N VAL A 296 -13.64 -8.78 19.28
CA VAL A 296 -12.54 -7.89 19.68
C VAL A 296 -12.55 -6.56 18.95
N VAL A 297 -12.40 -5.48 19.70
CA VAL A 297 -12.17 -4.11 19.22
C VAL A 297 -10.82 -3.64 19.74
N ASP A 298 -9.81 -3.61 18.86
CA ASP A 298 -8.45 -3.20 19.23
C ASP A 298 -8.10 -1.82 18.66
N THR A 299 -7.95 -0.84 19.56
CA THR A 299 -7.60 0.54 19.19
C THR A 299 -6.24 0.67 18.53
N SER A 300 -5.28 -0.21 18.86
CA SER A 300 -3.96 -0.23 18.21
C SER A 300 -4.06 -0.55 16.73
N LEU A 301 -5.12 -1.26 16.30
CA LEU A 301 -5.40 -1.63 14.92
C LEU A 301 -6.32 -0.63 14.22
N ILE A 302 -7.36 -0.15 14.91
CA ILE A 302 -8.27 0.88 14.39
C ILE A 302 -7.48 2.13 13.98
N TYR A 303 -6.54 2.54 14.82
CA TYR A 303 -5.72 3.73 14.62
C TYR A 303 -4.36 3.42 13.98
N ASN A 304 -4.16 2.23 13.38
CA ASN A 304 -2.91 1.85 12.72
C ASN A 304 -2.72 2.51 11.34
N ASN A 305 -2.89 3.82 11.29
CA ASN A 305 -2.70 4.69 10.14
C ASN A 305 -1.77 5.88 10.45
N GLU A 306 -1.12 5.85 11.60
CA GLU A 306 -0.28 6.95 12.07
C GLU A 306 0.96 7.12 11.20
N ARG A 307 1.27 8.37 10.84
CA ARG A 307 2.50 8.67 10.10
C ARG A 307 3.72 8.24 10.93
N GLY A 308 4.54 7.37 10.36
CA GLY A 308 5.74 6.84 11.02
C GLY A 308 5.53 5.49 11.70
N VAL A 309 4.27 5.03 11.82
CA VAL A 309 3.96 3.65 12.18
C VAL A 309 3.73 2.89 10.88
N THR A 310 4.73 2.11 10.47
CA THR A 310 4.60 1.18 9.34
C THR A 310 4.27 -0.19 9.88
N TYR A 311 3.44 -0.94 9.18
CA TYR A 311 3.38 -2.40 9.38
C TYR A 311 4.82 -2.94 9.40
N PRO A 312 5.19 -3.79 10.38
CA PRO A 312 4.35 -4.45 11.38
C PRO A 312 4.35 -3.79 12.77
N ARG A 313 4.54 -2.47 12.90
CA ARG A 313 4.46 -1.74 14.19
C ARG A 313 3.06 -1.18 14.47
N LYS A 314 2.73 -0.99 15.76
CA LYS A 314 1.46 -0.42 16.24
C LYS A 314 1.73 0.94 16.91
N PRO A 315 0.80 1.92 16.83
CA PRO A 315 0.93 3.15 17.60
C PRO A 315 0.83 2.87 19.10
N LYS A 316 1.43 3.73 19.93
CA LYS A 316 1.28 3.65 21.40
C LYS A 316 -0.04 4.28 21.83
N LEU A 317 -0.72 3.69 22.83
CA LEU A 317 -1.96 4.22 23.39
C LEU A 317 -1.85 5.68 23.83
N SER A 318 -0.78 6.02 24.57
CA SER A 318 -0.53 7.38 25.05
C SER A 318 -0.37 8.40 23.91
N ASN A 319 0.28 8.01 22.81
CA ASN A 319 0.43 8.87 21.62
C ASN A 319 -0.92 9.12 20.94
N LEU A 320 -1.76 8.08 20.82
CA LEU A 320 -3.11 8.21 20.27
C LEU A 320 -3.94 9.16 21.14
N PHE A 321 -3.94 8.92 22.45
CA PHE A 321 -4.73 9.72 23.38
C PHE A 321 -4.31 11.20 23.33
N GLN A 322 -3.00 11.49 23.37
CA GLN A 322 -2.48 12.85 23.22
C GLN A 322 -2.87 13.49 21.89
N LYS A 323 -2.83 12.73 20.80
CA LYS A 323 -3.15 13.24 19.47
C LYS A 323 -4.63 13.61 19.32
N TYR A 324 -5.54 12.73 19.75
CA TYR A 324 -6.97 12.89 19.50
C TYR A 324 -7.68 13.71 20.58
N PHE A 325 -7.28 13.58 21.85
CA PHE A 325 -7.88 14.31 22.97
C PHE A 325 -7.10 15.56 23.39
N LYS A 326 -5.89 15.77 22.84
CA LYS A 326 -5.01 16.92 23.17
C LYS A 326 -4.67 17.00 24.66
N LYS A 327 -4.57 15.84 25.32
CA LYS A 327 -4.29 15.70 26.75
C LYS A 327 -3.31 14.56 26.98
N GLU A 328 -2.50 14.69 28.01
CA GLU A 328 -1.72 13.55 28.49
C GLU A 328 -2.66 12.54 29.14
N MET A 329 -2.48 11.27 28.79
CA MET A 329 -3.27 10.17 29.34
C MET A 329 -2.89 9.90 30.80
N ARG A 330 -1.58 9.96 31.08
CA ARG A 330 -0.97 9.79 32.40
C ARG A 330 0.36 10.51 32.46
N ASP A 331 0.83 10.74 33.69
CA ASP A 331 2.18 11.19 33.97
C ASP A 331 3.18 10.11 33.52
N GLN A 332 4.03 10.42 32.54
CA GLN A 332 4.99 9.46 31.98
C GLN A 332 6.12 9.06 32.95
N THR A 333 6.21 9.71 34.11
CA THR A 333 7.16 9.32 35.17
C THR A 333 6.61 8.24 36.09
N LYS A 334 5.32 7.93 35.99
CA LYS A 334 4.66 6.89 36.79
C LYS A 334 4.56 5.57 36.02
N PRO A 335 4.50 4.44 36.75
CA PRO A 335 4.12 3.17 36.15
C PRO A 335 2.73 3.25 35.49
N HIS A 336 2.46 2.26 34.66
CA HIS A 336 1.15 2.04 34.08
C HIS A 336 0.10 1.70 35.14
N ASP A 337 -1.15 1.98 34.77
CA ASP A 337 -2.32 1.60 35.53
C ASP A 337 -3.35 1.08 34.54
N SER A 338 -3.71 -0.18 34.71
CA SER A 338 -4.61 -0.91 33.81
C SER A 338 -6.04 -0.33 33.79
N ILE A 339 -6.49 0.36 34.84
CA ILE A 339 -7.81 1.01 34.81
C ILE A 339 -7.77 2.21 33.85
N ASP A 340 -6.74 3.05 33.98
CA ASP A 340 -6.57 4.22 33.12
C ASP A 340 -6.37 3.81 31.65
N ASP A 341 -5.64 2.72 31.40
CA ASP A 341 -5.43 2.18 30.05
C ASP A 341 -6.70 1.61 29.43
N ALA A 342 -7.46 0.80 30.19
CA ALA A 342 -8.75 0.28 29.74
C ALA A 342 -9.73 1.42 29.42
N ARG A 343 -9.78 2.48 30.26
CA ARG A 343 -10.60 3.67 30.01
C ARG A 343 -10.16 4.43 28.77
N ALA A 344 -8.86 4.65 28.60
CA ALA A 344 -8.33 5.36 27.44
C ALA A 344 -8.63 4.62 26.12
N ALA A 345 -8.50 3.29 26.10
CA ALA A 345 -8.89 2.46 24.97
C ALA A 345 -10.41 2.54 24.68
N LEU A 346 -11.25 2.53 25.72
CA LEU A 346 -12.69 2.70 25.58
C LEU A 346 -13.06 4.08 25.00
N GLU A 347 -12.44 5.15 25.52
CA GLU A 347 -12.66 6.53 25.05
C GLU A 347 -12.22 6.69 23.59
N LEU A 348 -11.06 6.16 23.21
CA LEU A 348 -10.61 6.15 21.82
C LEU A 348 -11.59 5.39 20.91
N SER A 349 -12.13 4.25 21.37
CA SER A 349 -13.10 3.49 20.58
C SER A 349 -14.41 4.25 20.40
N LYS A 350 -14.91 4.92 21.44
CA LYS A 350 -16.09 5.80 21.34
C LYS A 350 -15.84 7.02 20.46
N PHE A 351 -14.61 7.55 20.46
CA PHE A 351 -14.24 8.66 19.59
C PHE A 351 -14.43 8.29 18.09
N CYS A 352 -14.11 7.04 17.72
CA CYS A 352 -14.29 6.50 16.36
C CYS A 352 -15.74 6.47 15.87
N LEU A 353 -16.73 6.48 16.77
CA LEU A 353 -18.15 6.47 16.41
C LEU A 353 -18.62 7.79 15.80
N ASN A 354 -17.91 8.89 16.09
CA ASN A 354 -18.28 10.23 15.64
C ASN A 354 -17.18 10.89 14.79
N HIS A 355 -16.04 10.22 14.61
CA HIS A 355 -14.89 10.76 13.90
C HIS A 355 -14.28 9.73 12.99
N ALA A 356 -13.98 10.17 11.77
CA ALA A 356 -13.33 9.36 10.77
C ALA A 356 -11.83 9.21 11.11
N VAL A 357 -11.45 8.08 11.70
CA VAL A 357 -10.09 7.86 12.24
C VAL A 357 -9.41 6.59 11.73
N SER A 358 -10.16 5.65 11.16
CA SER A 358 -9.59 4.41 10.64
C SER A 358 -9.49 4.43 9.14
N ASN A 359 -8.37 3.96 8.60
CA ASN A 359 -8.23 3.81 7.17
C ASN A 359 -8.92 2.53 6.71
N VAL A 360 -9.94 2.68 5.86
CA VAL A 360 -10.53 1.55 5.16
C VAL A 360 -10.02 1.53 3.73
N PRO A 361 -9.62 0.37 3.18
CA PRO A 361 -9.30 0.24 1.77
C PRO A 361 -10.52 0.69 0.97
N ILE A 362 -10.35 1.70 0.11
CA ILE A 362 -11.37 2.05 -0.86
C ILE A 362 -11.34 0.95 -1.93
N PRO A 363 -12.49 0.42 -2.39
CA PRO A 363 -12.53 -0.50 -3.50
C PRO A 363 -11.71 0.04 -4.69
N PRO A 364 -10.95 -0.82 -5.39
CA PRO A 364 -10.16 -0.36 -6.52
C PRO A 364 -11.08 0.25 -7.56
N LYS A 365 -10.62 1.34 -8.19
CA LYS A 365 -11.32 2.02 -9.29
C LYS A 365 -10.40 2.12 -10.48
N ILE A 366 -10.98 2.16 -11.68
CA ILE A 366 -10.21 2.42 -12.90
C ILE A 366 -9.57 3.82 -12.80
N PRO A 367 -8.26 3.95 -13.09
CA PRO A 367 -7.56 5.22 -13.11
C PRO A 367 -8.21 6.29 -13.97
N ASP A 368 -8.05 7.55 -13.57
CA ASP A 368 -8.60 8.71 -14.28
C ASP A 368 -8.10 8.78 -15.75
N MET A 369 -6.86 8.34 -16.00
CA MET A 369 -6.30 8.24 -17.35
C MET A 369 -7.10 7.25 -18.22
N PHE A 370 -7.30 6.02 -17.74
CA PHE A 370 -7.99 4.98 -18.51
C PHE A 370 -9.48 5.29 -18.66
N SER A 371 -10.15 5.75 -17.61
CA SER A 371 -11.55 6.18 -17.69
C SER A 371 -11.76 7.36 -18.66
N SER A 372 -10.76 8.24 -18.81
CA SER A 372 -10.79 9.30 -19.82
C SER A 372 -10.58 8.75 -21.23
N LEU A 373 -9.63 7.81 -21.42
CA LEU A 373 -9.39 7.16 -22.71
C LEU A 373 -10.62 6.39 -23.20
N LEU A 374 -11.33 5.68 -22.32
CA LEU A 374 -12.54 4.91 -22.65
C LEU A 374 -13.71 5.75 -23.20
N LYS A 375 -13.58 7.07 -23.26
CA LYS A 375 -14.50 7.98 -23.98
C LYS A 375 -14.22 8.04 -25.48
N ALA A 376 -13.03 7.62 -25.92
CA ALA A 376 -12.55 7.70 -27.29
C ALA A 376 -12.04 6.36 -27.85
N VAL A 377 -11.67 5.41 -27.00
CA VAL A 377 -11.21 4.07 -27.41
C VAL A 377 -12.15 2.97 -26.94
N THR A 378 -12.15 1.83 -27.64
CA THR A 378 -13.00 0.67 -27.31
C THR A 378 -12.32 -0.34 -26.40
N SER A 379 -10.98 -0.44 -26.44
CA SER A 379 -10.20 -1.40 -25.68
C SER A 379 -8.87 -0.83 -25.19
N ILE A 380 -8.46 -1.24 -23.97
CA ILE A 380 -7.20 -0.87 -23.34
C ILE A 380 -6.53 -2.13 -22.80
N ASP A 381 -5.27 -2.37 -23.17
CA ASP A 381 -4.44 -3.40 -22.54
C ASP A 381 -3.53 -2.76 -21.49
N VAL A 382 -3.51 -3.33 -20.27
CA VAL A 382 -2.68 -2.86 -19.16
C VAL A 382 -1.79 -4.00 -18.68
N LEU A 383 -0.49 -3.86 -18.90
CA LEU A 383 0.53 -4.83 -18.51
C LEU A 383 1.35 -4.28 -17.34
N ALA A 384 1.22 -4.90 -16.16
CA ALA A 384 1.88 -4.44 -14.94
C ALA A 384 2.12 -5.61 -13.98
N HIS A 385 2.79 -5.35 -12.85
CA HIS A 385 2.86 -6.32 -11.75
C HIS A 385 1.66 -6.13 -10.80
N GLU A 386 1.21 -7.22 -10.16
CA GLU A 386 -0.06 -7.25 -9.41
C GLU A 386 -0.08 -6.25 -8.26
N ARG A 387 1.05 -6.10 -7.57
CA ARG A 387 1.20 -5.15 -6.44
C ARG A 387 1.15 -3.67 -6.83
N MET A 388 1.26 -3.32 -8.12
CA MET A 388 1.21 -1.92 -8.56
C MET A 388 -0.23 -1.45 -8.68
N ILE A 389 -1.00 -2.27 -9.41
CA ILE A 389 -2.25 -1.94 -10.04
C ILE A 389 -2.99 -3.27 -10.19
N ASN A 390 -4.14 -3.40 -9.54
CA ASN A 390 -5.08 -4.47 -9.81
C ASN A 390 -6.46 -3.86 -10.03
N PHE A 391 -6.82 -3.68 -11.30
CA PHE A 391 -8.14 -3.24 -11.76
C PHE A 391 -8.86 -4.34 -12.51
N LYS A 392 -8.43 -5.59 -12.31
CA LYS A 392 -8.99 -6.74 -12.99
C LYS A 392 -10.49 -6.78 -12.74
N ASP A 393 -11.24 -7.08 -13.79
CA ASP A 393 -12.70 -7.26 -13.75
C ASP A 393 -13.52 -5.99 -13.42
N LEU A 394 -12.90 -4.80 -13.35
CA LEU A 394 -13.63 -3.54 -13.07
C LEU A 394 -14.37 -2.95 -14.28
N ASP A 395 -13.82 -3.08 -15.49
CA ASP A 395 -14.50 -2.78 -16.76
C ASP A 395 -14.00 -3.78 -17.81
N PRO A 396 -14.89 -4.47 -18.55
CA PRO A 396 -14.51 -5.49 -19.52
C PRO A 396 -13.67 -4.96 -20.69
N ARG A 397 -13.62 -3.63 -20.91
CA ARG A 397 -12.80 -2.99 -21.95
C ARG A 397 -11.36 -2.70 -21.50
N VAL A 398 -11.04 -2.93 -20.23
CA VAL A 398 -9.69 -2.76 -19.67
C VAL A 398 -9.12 -4.14 -19.35
N HIS A 399 -8.30 -4.67 -20.25
CA HIS A 399 -7.69 -5.98 -20.10
C HIS A 399 -6.42 -5.86 -19.25
N CYS A 400 -6.52 -6.23 -17.98
CA CYS A 400 -5.36 -6.29 -17.07
C CYS A 400 -4.61 -7.61 -17.23
N ILE A 401 -3.36 -7.54 -17.71
CA ILE A 401 -2.42 -8.66 -17.83
C ILE A 401 -1.36 -8.46 -16.73
N LEU A 402 -1.55 -9.16 -15.61
CA LEU A 402 -0.74 -8.97 -14.40
C LEU A 402 0.35 -10.05 -14.32
N GLU A 403 1.60 -9.62 -14.42
CA GLU A 403 2.79 -10.49 -14.38
C GLU A 403 3.81 -9.87 -13.42
N ASP A 404 4.26 -10.59 -12.40
CA ASP A 404 5.20 -10.06 -11.40
C ASP A 404 6.65 -9.98 -11.89
N GLU A 405 7.01 -10.90 -12.80
CA GLU A 405 8.31 -10.99 -13.46
C GLU A 405 8.34 -10.18 -14.77
N ASP A 406 9.48 -9.59 -15.08
CA ASP A 406 9.63 -8.67 -16.22
C ASP A 406 9.61 -9.40 -17.58
N GLU A 407 10.22 -10.59 -17.69
CA GLU A 407 10.30 -11.32 -18.96
C GLU A 407 8.94 -11.86 -19.46
N PRO A 408 8.10 -12.52 -18.64
CA PRO A 408 6.74 -12.89 -19.05
C PRO A 408 5.90 -11.68 -19.46
N ARG A 409 6.03 -10.57 -18.72
CA ARG A 409 5.34 -9.32 -19.05
C ARG A 409 5.76 -8.76 -20.41
N LYS A 410 7.06 -8.83 -20.74
CA LYS A 410 7.59 -8.46 -22.06
C LYS A 410 6.96 -9.33 -23.16
N GLN A 411 6.88 -10.65 -22.97
CA GLN A 411 6.26 -11.54 -23.96
C GLN A 411 4.80 -11.16 -24.23
N LYS A 412 4.03 -10.90 -23.17
CA LYS A 412 2.64 -10.44 -23.29
C LYS A 412 2.52 -9.06 -23.93
N LEU A 413 3.44 -8.15 -23.67
CA LEU A 413 3.50 -6.86 -24.36
C LEU A 413 3.68 -7.07 -25.87
N MET A 414 4.58 -7.98 -26.27
CA MET A 414 4.80 -8.26 -27.69
C MET A 414 3.58 -8.88 -28.36
N GLU A 415 2.84 -9.75 -27.66
CA GLU A 415 1.55 -10.27 -28.13
C GLU A 415 0.54 -9.13 -28.31
N SER A 416 0.35 -8.27 -27.30
CA SER A 416 -0.57 -7.12 -27.37
C SER A 416 -0.19 -6.10 -28.43
N VAL A 417 1.09 -5.83 -28.68
CA VAL A 417 1.51 -4.87 -29.72
C VAL A 417 1.28 -5.42 -31.12
N LYS A 418 1.49 -6.73 -31.33
CA LYS A 418 1.28 -7.39 -32.62
C LYS A 418 -0.19 -7.64 -32.93
N ASN A 419 -0.97 -7.99 -31.91
CA ASN A 419 -2.40 -8.17 -32.02
C ASN A 419 -3.04 -6.78 -32.05
N ASP A 420 -3.51 -6.35 -33.22
CA ASP A 420 -4.04 -5.00 -33.40
C ASP A 420 -5.43 -4.79 -32.74
N SER A 421 -5.65 -5.34 -31.54
CA SER A 421 -6.94 -5.46 -30.87
C SER A 421 -7.28 -4.32 -29.91
N SER A 422 -6.29 -3.59 -29.40
CA SER A 422 -6.48 -2.54 -28.38
C SER A 422 -5.88 -1.22 -28.81
N GLU A 423 -6.67 -0.14 -28.85
CA GLU A 423 -6.19 1.15 -29.32
C GLU A 423 -5.21 1.81 -28.33
N PHE A 424 -5.23 1.41 -27.05
CA PHE A 424 -4.26 1.84 -26.05
C PHE A 424 -3.59 0.65 -25.37
N VAL A 425 -2.27 0.57 -25.43
CA VAL A 425 -1.47 -0.43 -24.70
C VAL A 425 -0.61 0.30 -23.68
N PHE A 426 -0.78 0.02 -22.40
CA PHE A 426 0.05 0.53 -21.31
C PHE A 426 0.91 -0.60 -20.74
N ALA A 427 2.22 -0.45 -20.74
CA ALA A 427 3.11 -1.42 -20.10
C ALA A 427 4.04 -0.76 -19.09
N TYR A 428 4.10 -1.35 -17.90
CA TYR A 428 4.93 -0.88 -16.81
C TYR A 428 6.04 -1.87 -16.47
N PHE A 429 7.26 -1.35 -16.36
CA PHE A 429 8.42 -2.09 -15.90
C PHE A 429 9.15 -1.31 -14.82
N ASN A 430 9.60 -2.01 -13.77
CA ASN A 430 10.20 -1.38 -12.60
C ASN A 430 11.47 -2.06 -12.09
N GLY A 431 12.07 -2.95 -12.87
CA GLY A 431 13.38 -3.55 -12.60
C GLY A 431 14.42 -2.54 -12.07
N MET A 432 14.62 -1.40 -12.74
CA MET A 432 15.61 -0.39 -12.31
C MET A 432 15.30 0.20 -10.94
N SER A 433 14.02 0.43 -10.64
CA SER A 433 13.57 0.97 -9.35
C SER A 433 13.68 -0.03 -8.18
N ARG A 434 13.76 -1.33 -8.50
CA ARG A 434 13.92 -2.45 -7.54
C ARG A 434 15.38 -2.74 -7.22
N CYS A 435 16.31 -2.32 -8.07
CA CYS A 435 17.74 -2.47 -7.81
C CYS A 435 18.10 -1.72 -6.52
N GLU A 436 18.71 -2.44 -5.57
CA GLU A 436 19.50 -1.83 -4.51
C GLU A 436 20.63 -1.02 -5.17
N VAL A 437 21.36 -0.16 -4.45
CA VAL A 437 22.42 0.70 -5.03
C VAL A 437 23.61 -0.16 -5.51
N ASN A 438 23.40 -0.90 -6.59
CA ASN A 438 24.22 -1.95 -7.17
C ASN A 438 24.26 -1.70 -8.68
N GLU A 439 25.44 -1.34 -9.17
CA GLU A 439 25.61 -0.93 -10.56
C GLU A 439 25.41 -2.07 -11.56
N GLU A 440 25.67 -3.32 -11.16
CA GLU A 440 25.51 -4.48 -12.05
C GLU A 440 24.03 -4.77 -12.30
N GLU A 441 23.21 -4.71 -11.25
CA GLU A 441 21.76 -4.87 -11.35
C GLU A 441 21.12 -3.72 -12.13
N GLU A 442 21.52 -2.47 -11.84
CA GLU A 442 21.07 -1.30 -12.60
C GLU A 442 21.42 -1.45 -14.09
N ARG A 443 22.63 -1.93 -14.42
CA ARG A 443 23.04 -2.16 -15.82
C ARG A 443 22.22 -3.26 -16.49
N LYS A 444 21.91 -4.36 -15.78
CA LYS A 444 21.04 -5.43 -16.30
C LYS A 444 19.63 -4.90 -16.58
N ALA A 445 19.07 -4.10 -15.65
CA ALA A 445 17.77 -3.48 -15.83
C ALA A 445 17.76 -2.49 -17.02
N ALA A 446 18.83 -1.69 -17.19
CA ALA A 446 18.97 -0.77 -18.32
C ALA A 446 18.95 -1.52 -19.66
N LYS A 447 19.74 -2.60 -19.78
CA LYS A 447 19.76 -3.45 -20.97
C LYS A 447 18.39 -4.06 -21.25
N PHE A 448 17.73 -4.56 -20.22
CA PHE A 448 16.39 -5.12 -20.37
C PHE A 448 15.38 -4.08 -20.89
N TYR A 449 15.38 -2.85 -20.35
CA TYR A 449 14.52 -1.77 -20.87
C TYR A 449 14.84 -1.41 -22.31
N ASN A 450 16.14 -1.38 -22.67
CA ASN A 450 16.58 -1.18 -24.04
C ASN A 450 16.05 -2.26 -24.98
N ASP A 451 16.10 -3.52 -24.56
CA ASP A 451 15.65 -4.67 -25.35
C ASP A 451 14.12 -4.63 -25.53
N VAL A 452 13.35 -4.33 -24.48
CA VAL A 452 11.89 -4.11 -24.59
C VAL A 452 11.58 -3.01 -25.60
N LEU A 453 12.26 -1.86 -25.50
CA LEU A 453 12.03 -0.75 -26.42
C LEU A 453 12.38 -1.12 -27.87
N GLY A 454 13.52 -1.79 -28.08
CA GLY A 454 13.95 -2.23 -29.41
C GLY A 454 12.96 -3.21 -30.04
N ASP A 455 12.48 -4.18 -29.26
CA ASP A 455 11.50 -5.15 -29.72
C ASP A 455 10.19 -4.47 -30.13
N VAL A 456 9.67 -3.53 -29.32
CA VAL A 456 8.47 -2.75 -29.64
C VAL A 456 8.67 -1.92 -30.91
N LEU A 457 9.79 -1.20 -31.03
CA LEU A 457 10.11 -0.41 -32.22
C LEU A 457 10.16 -1.27 -33.50
N SER A 458 10.59 -2.53 -33.39
CA SER A 458 10.72 -3.43 -34.54
C SER A 458 9.39 -3.98 -35.07
N VAL A 459 8.33 -3.98 -34.25
CA VAL A 459 7.03 -4.59 -34.60
C VAL A 459 5.86 -3.60 -34.52
N MET A 460 6.12 -2.34 -34.16
CA MET A 460 5.07 -1.34 -33.97
C MET A 460 4.21 -1.20 -35.24
N PRO A 461 2.87 -1.31 -35.12
CA PRO A 461 1.97 -1.14 -36.27
C PRO A 461 2.09 0.25 -36.91
N LYS A 462 1.63 0.37 -38.15
CA LYS A 462 1.41 1.67 -38.80
C LYS A 462 0.35 2.48 -38.02
N SER A 463 0.27 3.79 -38.26
CA SER A 463 -0.72 4.66 -37.61
C SER A 463 -0.67 4.63 -36.07
N SER A 464 0.50 4.34 -35.50
CA SER A 464 0.71 4.19 -34.05
C SER A 464 1.59 5.31 -33.51
N VAL A 465 1.36 5.70 -32.25
CA VAL A 465 2.27 6.58 -31.51
C VAL A 465 2.85 5.82 -30.34
N LEU A 466 4.18 5.70 -30.30
CA LEU A 466 4.93 5.22 -29.16
C LEU A 466 5.20 6.39 -28.22
N ILE A 467 4.86 6.22 -26.95
CA ILE A 467 5.24 7.11 -25.85
C ILE A 467 6.09 6.30 -24.89
N VAL A 468 7.30 6.78 -24.62
CA VAL A 468 8.19 6.17 -23.62
C VAL A 468 8.38 7.16 -22.50
N TYR A 469 7.98 6.77 -21.30
CA TYR A 469 8.18 7.57 -20.10
C TYR A 469 9.07 6.79 -19.13
N SER A 470 10.13 7.40 -18.60
CA SER A 470 10.99 6.72 -17.63
C SER A 470 10.66 6.99 -16.16
N GLY A 471 9.69 7.88 -15.88
CA GLY A 471 9.38 8.26 -14.50
C GLY A 471 10.58 8.84 -13.75
N GLY A 472 10.41 8.97 -12.44
CA GLY A 472 11.49 9.24 -11.50
C GLY A 472 11.91 7.97 -10.75
N GLY A 473 13.09 8.00 -10.13
CA GLY A 473 13.62 6.91 -9.29
C GLY A 473 12.75 6.51 -8.08
N SER A 474 13.14 5.41 -7.43
CA SER A 474 12.38 4.80 -6.33
C SER A 474 12.47 5.63 -5.04
N THR A 475 11.33 6.13 -4.55
CA THR A 475 11.28 6.81 -3.24
C THR A 475 11.65 5.89 -2.08
N ARG A 476 11.63 4.56 -2.28
CA ARG A 476 12.10 3.57 -1.30
C ARG A 476 13.59 3.71 -1.04
N ARG A 477 14.40 3.98 -2.06
CA ARG A 477 15.86 4.19 -1.92
C ARG A 477 16.16 5.38 -0.99
N ILE A 478 15.36 6.45 -1.10
CA ILE A 478 15.46 7.62 -0.21
C ILE A 478 15.23 7.22 1.26
N SER A 479 14.32 6.27 1.52
CA SER A 479 13.99 5.82 2.88
C SER A 479 15.08 4.94 3.51
N GLU A 480 15.84 4.22 2.68
CA GLU A 480 16.92 3.31 3.11
C GLU A 480 18.23 4.07 3.40
N LEU A 481 18.42 5.24 2.80
CA LEU A 481 19.55 6.12 3.10
C LEU A 481 19.48 6.63 4.56
N LYS A 482 20.62 6.66 5.24
CA LYS A 482 20.74 7.18 6.62
C LYS A 482 21.29 8.62 6.67
N ASP A 483 22.07 9.00 5.66
CA ASP A 483 22.72 10.31 5.54
C ASP A 483 21.82 11.36 4.86
N ILE A 484 21.72 12.56 5.45
CA ILE A 484 20.82 13.63 4.98
C ILE A 484 21.27 14.22 3.62
N PRO A 485 22.56 14.55 3.41
CA PRO A 485 23.07 14.91 2.09
C PRO A 485 22.75 13.87 1.01
N ALA A 486 22.98 12.60 1.27
CA ALA A 486 22.66 11.51 0.35
C ALA A 486 21.15 11.44 0.06
N LYS A 487 20.29 11.60 1.08
CA LYS A 487 18.83 11.69 0.89
C LYS A 487 18.44 12.83 -0.03
N ASN A 488 19.01 14.02 0.17
CA ASN A 488 18.70 15.19 -0.66
C ASN A 488 19.15 15.00 -2.11
N ALA A 489 20.33 14.40 -2.31
CA ALA A 489 20.83 14.04 -3.63
C ALA A 489 19.91 13.01 -4.32
N GLU A 490 19.60 11.91 -3.64
CA GLU A 490 18.71 10.86 -4.17
C GLU A 490 17.30 11.39 -4.42
N MET A 491 16.79 12.27 -3.55
CA MET A 491 15.50 12.92 -3.73
C MET A 491 15.47 13.80 -4.98
N ASN A 492 16.55 14.50 -5.31
CA ASN A 492 16.61 15.29 -6.54
C ASN A 492 16.66 14.40 -7.78
N LEU A 493 17.38 13.28 -7.73
CA LEU A 493 17.41 12.29 -8.80
C LEU A 493 16.04 11.63 -9.00
N CYS A 494 15.38 11.21 -7.92
CA CYS A 494 14.09 10.54 -7.96
C CYS A 494 12.93 11.44 -8.44
N LYS A 495 13.12 12.77 -8.51
CA LYS A 495 12.13 13.68 -9.11
C LYS A 495 12.19 13.69 -10.63
N GLN A 496 13.34 13.34 -11.22
CA GLN A 496 13.60 13.54 -12.63
C GLN A 496 13.29 12.29 -13.43
N GLY A 497 12.57 12.50 -14.53
CA GLY A 497 12.33 11.52 -15.57
C GLY A 497 12.50 12.11 -16.95
N LEU A 498 12.34 11.25 -17.94
CA LEU A 498 12.47 11.59 -19.34
C LEU A 498 11.26 11.04 -20.12
N LEU A 499 10.83 11.81 -21.12
CA LEU A 499 9.75 11.47 -22.02
C LEU A 499 10.28 11.46 -23.45
N TRP A 500 10.00 10.38 -24.19
CA TRP A 500 10.16 10.29 -25.63
C TRP A 500 8.81 10.02 -26.29
N ALA A 501 8.65 10.44 -27.53
CA ALA A 501 7.53 10.04 -28.36
C ALA A 501 7.95 9.89 -29.83
N LYS A 502 7.32 8.95 -30.54
CA LYS A 502 7.54 8.71 -31.96
C LYS A 502 6.26 8.20 -32.61
N ALA A 503 5.94 8.71 -33.80
CA ALA A 503 4.82 8.23 -34.60
C ALA A 503 5.30 7.33 -35.74
N THR A 504 4.49 6.33 -36.13
CA THR A 504 4.71 5.56 -37.35
C THR A 504 3.94 6.15 -38.53
N PRO A 505 4.40 5.91 -39.77
CA PRO A 505 3.67 6.32 -40.96
C PRO A 505 2.24 5.74 -40.98
N PRO A 506 1.29 6.42 -41.66
CA PRO A 506 -0.08 5.95 -41.77
C PRO A 506 -0.16 4.65 -42.59
N GLU A 507 -1.27 3.94 -42.43
CA GLU A 507 -1.68 2.91 -43.39
C GLU A 507 -1.91 3.53 -44.77
N GLU A 508 -1.54 2.80 -45.82
CA GLU A 508 -1.66 3.28 -47.22
C GLU A 508 -3.11 3.29 -47.73
#